data_AF-A0A228I2Z8-F1
#
_entry.id   AF-A0A228I2Z8-F1
#
_cell.length_a   1.000
_cell.length_b   1.000
_cell.length_c   1.000
_cell.angle_alpha   90.00
_cell.angle_beta   90.00
_cell.angle_gamma   90.00
#
_symmetry.space_group_name_H-M   'P 1'
#
loop_
_entity.id
_entity.type
_entity.pdbx_description
1 polymer ?
#
loop_
_entity_poly.entity_id
_entity_poly.type
_entity_poly.pdbx_seq_one_letter_code
_entity_poly.pdbx_strand_id
1 'polypeptide(L)'
;MKKVGLSVAVAVMAVSGIGWAAPPGDGLVKSCLMAQPVSPSVAIQRIDTHEVSQEDDYADGFNASYVVKHDGSDVGYAEGKSTQALIYAGKLYRLSAATPVGNSGGIKPSAFNPALAEWSMVTDGRQRYLCVSFNFDGLGRSGSFQNVHSGYLLNTKTKDLYFVVRDVRK
;
A
#
# COMPACT_ATOMS: atom_id res chain seq x y z
N MET A 1 -11.85 -67.69 -17.83
CA MET A 1 -12.76 -66.76 -17.12
C MET A 1 -12.00 -65.46 -16.83
N LYS A 2 -12.36 -64.36 -17.51
CA LYS A 2 -11.73 -63.03 -17.36
C LYS A 2 -12.23 -62.35 -16.08
N LYS A 3 -11.33 -61.88 -15.22
CA LYS A 3 -11.66 -60.93 -14.14
C LYS A 3 -11.18 -59.54 -14.56
N VAL A 4 -12.12 -58.63 -14.77
CA VAL A 4 -11.88 -57.22 -15.03
C VAL A 4 -11.75 -56.53 -13.68
N GLY A 5 -10.55 -56.06 -13.35
CA GLY A 5 -10.32 -55.21 -12.18
C GLY A 5 -10.68 -53.77 -12.53
N LEU A 6 -11.71 -53.25 -11.87
CA LEU A 6 -12.17 -51.86 -12.00
C LEU A 6 -11.31 -50.98 -11.08
N SER A 7 -10.42 -50.19 -11.65
CA SER A 7 -9.63 -49.20 -10.90
C SER A 7 -10.47 -47.95 -10.61
N VAL A 8 -10.73 -47.67 -9.33
CA VAL A 8 -11.36 -46.41 -8.90
C VAL A 8 -10.26 -45.37 -8.69
N ALA A 9 -10.16 -44.40 -9.59
CA ALA A 9 -9.31 -43.23 -9.42
C ALA A 9 -10.02 -42.23 -8.50
N VAL A 10 -9.47 -41.99 -7.31
CA VAL A 10 -9.92 -40.92 -6.41
C VAL A 10 -9.32 -39.61 -6.90
N ALA A 11 -10.15 -38.78 -7.54
CA ALA A 11 -9.78 -37.42 -7.92
C ALA A 11 -9.83 -36.52 -6.68
N VAL A 12 -8.66 -36.19 -6.13
CA VAL A 12 -8.52 -35.19 -5.06
C VAL A 12 -8.74 -33.81 -5.68
N MET A 13 -9.95 -33.27 -5.53
CA MET A 13 -10.21 -31.87 -5.87
C MET A 13 -9.52 -30.98 -4.83
N ALA A 14 -8.38 -30.43 -5.20
CA ALA A 14 -7.78 -29.32 -4.47
C ALA A 14 -8.70 -28.10 -4.57
N VAL A 15 -9.48 -27.84 -3.53
CA VAL A 15 -10.25 -26.60 -3.39
C VAL A 15 -9.24 -25.48 -3.10
N SER A 16 -8.80 -24.80 -4.15
CA SER A 16 -8.06 -23.55 -4.04
C SER A 16 -9.02 -22.47 -3.55
N GLY A 17 -9.12 -22.32 -2.23
CA GLY A 17 -9.80 -21.19 -1.62
C GLY A 17 -9.16 -19.89 -2.11
N ILE A 18 -9.94 -19.06 -2.78
CA ILE A 18 -9.56 -17.68 -3.10
C ILE A 18 -9.56 -16.94 -1.76
N GLY A 19 -8.45 -16.97 -1.06
CA GLY A 19 -8.25 -16.20 0.15
C GLY A 19 -8.19 -14.74 -0.23
N TRP A 20 -9.28 -14.00 -0.06
CA TRP A 20 -9.22 -12.55 -0.04
C TRP A 20 -8.30 -12.14 1.11
N ALA A 21 -7.26 -11.40 0.79
CA ALA A 21 -6.34 -10.88 1.78
C ALA A 21 -7.15 -10.01 2.75
N ALA A 22 -7.09 -10.35 4.04
CA ALA A 22 -7.73 -9.55 5.06
C ALA A 22 -7.19 -8.10 4.99
N PRO A 23 -8.05 -7.08 5.08
CA PRO A 23 -7.61 -5.69 5.11
C PRO A 23 -6.63 -5.46 6.27
N PRO A 24 -5.78 -4.42 6.18
CA PRO A 24 -4.85 -4.09 7.26
C PRO A 24 -5.61 -3.80 8.56
N GLY A 25 -5.09 -4.30 9.69
CA GLY A 25 -5.68 -4.05 11.01
C GLY A 25 -5.55 -2.60 11.46
N ASP A 26 -6.44 -2.15 12.35
CA ASP A 26 -6.51 -0.74 12.77
C ASP A 26 -5.21 -0.21 13.40
N GLY A 27 -4.52 -1.03 14.21
CA GLY A 27 -3.24 -0.66 14.81
C GLY A 27 -2.15 -0.38 13.77
N LEU A 28 -2.12 -1.17 12.69
CA LEU A 28 -1.21 -1.00 11.57
C LEU A 28 -1.57 0.25 10.77
N VAL A 29 -2.86 0.45 10.46
CA VAL A 29 -3.36 1.64 9.77
C VAL A 29 -3.02 2.91 10.54
N LYS A 30 -3.32 2.95 11.84
CA LYS A 30 -3.04 4.12 12.68
C LYS A 30 -1.54 4.39 12.80
N SER A 31 -0.73 3.34 12.95
CA SER A 31 0.74 3.47 12.97
C SER A 31 1.30 4.02 11.66
N CYS A 32 0.78 3.56 10.52
CA CYS A 32 1.13 4.09 9.20
C CYS A 32 0.79 5.59 9.10
N LEU A 33 -0.45 5.97 9.42
CA LEU A 33 -0.90 7.36 9.29
C LEU A 33 -0.13 8.32 10.19
N MET A 34 0.25 7.88 11.39
CA MET A 34 1.04 8.69 12.33
C MET A 34 2.57 8.60 12.09
N ALA A 35 3.04 7.75 11.17
CA ALA A 35 4.45 7.45 10.95
C ALA A 35 5.23 7.09 12.23
N GLN A 36 4.54 6.45 13.19
CA GLN A 36 5.10 5.96 14.45
C GLN A 36 4.34 4.73 14.96
N PRO A 37 4.98 3.81 15.69
CA PRO A 37 4.30 2.64 16.25
C PRO A 37 3.30 3.05 17.34
N VAL A 38 2.05 2.57 17.25
CA VAL A 38 1.01 2.82 18.26
C VAL A 38 0.71 1.61 19.16
N SER A 39 1.33 0.46 18.87
CA SER A 39 1.29 -0.73 19.69
C SER A 39 2.66 -1.43 19.68
N PRO A 40 2.96 -2.26 20.70
CA PRO A 40 4.22 -3.02 20.75
C PRO A 40 4.38 -4.06 19.63
N SER A 41 3.29 -4.47 18.97
CA SER A 41 3.33 -5.44 17.88
C SER A 41 3.71 -4.84 16.53
N VAL A 42 3.62 -3.50 16.41
CA VAL A 42 3.89 -2.78 15.18
C VAL A 42 5.32 -2.24 15.18
N ALA A 43 6.07 -2.57 14.13
CA ALA A 43 7.37 -1.98 13.85
C ALA A 43 7.28 -1.02 12.65
N ILE A 44 8.00 0.10 12.73
CA ILE A 44 8.14 1.07 11.64
C ILE A 44 9.60 1.27 11.31
N GLN A 45 9.91 1.17 10.02
CA GLN A 45 11.20 1.54 9.44
C GLN A 45 10.96 2.68 8.45
N ARG A 46 11.43 3.88 8.78
CA ARG A 46 11.36 5.01 7.84
C ARG A 46 12.24 4.74 6.62
N ILE A 47 11.75 5.13 5.45
CA ILE A 47 12.51 5.09 4.21
C ILE A 47 13.23 6.43 4.10
N ASP A 48 14.54 6.40 3.89
CA ASP A 48 15.32 7.61 3.66
C ASP A 48 14.97 8.20 2.30
N THR A 49 14.59 9.48 2.30
CA THR A 49 14.21 10.23 1.11
C THR A 49 15.11 11.41 0.82
N HIS A 50 16.37 11.41 1.30
CA HIS A 50 17.34 12.47 0.98
C HIS A 50 17.84 12.37 -0.47
N GLU A 51 18.00 11.16 -1.00
CA GLU A 51 18.49 10.93 -2.36
C GLU A 51 17.32 10.55 -3.28
N VAL A 52 16.58 11.58 -3.71
CA VAL A 52 15.48 11.43 -4.66
C VAL A 52 16.01 11.58 -6.08
N SER A 53 15.63 10.64 -6.95
CA SER A 53 15.86 10.69 -8.38
C SER A 53 14.53 10.82 -9.14
N GLN A 54 14.63 11.28 -10.38
CA GLN A 54 13.54 11.32 -11.34
C GLN A 54 13.95 10.53 -12.57
N GLU A 55 12.99 9.85 -13.19
CA GLU A 55 13.23 9.02 -14.36
C GLU A 55 12.06 9.15 -15.34
N ASP A 56 12.35 9.69 -16.53
CA ASP A 56 11.40 9.73 -17.63
C ASP A 56 11.21 8.32 -18.22
N ASP A 57 10.01 8.05 -18.76
CA ASP A 57 9.66 6.78 -19.41
C ASP A 57 9.92 5.52 -18.54
N TYR A 58 9.77 5.65 -17.21
CA TYR A 58 10.03 4.60 -16.22
C TYR A 58 9.40 3.24 -16.57
N ALA A 59 8.07 3.20 -16.75
CA ALA A 59 7.35 2.00 -17.19
C ALA A 59 5.90 2.33 -17.57
N ASP A 60 5.31 1.56 -18.51
CA ASP A 60 3.87 1.59 -18.85
C ASP A 60 3.29 3.00 -19.16
N GLY A 61 4.13 3.91 -19.69
CA GLY A 61 3.75 5.29 -19.98
C GLY A 61 3.67 6.20 -18.75
N PHE A 62 4.34 5.83 -17.66
CA PHE A 62 4.55 6.64 -16.48
C PHE A 62 5.98 7.18 -16.45
N ASN A 63 6.12 8.41 -15.99
CA ASN A 63 7.40 8.98 -15.54
C ASN A 63 7.47 8.84 -14.02
N ALA A 64 8.63 8.48 -13.49
CA ALA A 64 8.85 8.44 -12.06
C ALA A 64 9.32 9.82 -11.57
N SER A 65 8.40 10.60 -10.98
CA SER A 65 8.70 11.95 -10.49
C SER A 65 9.32 11.95 -9.09
N TYR A 66 9.38 10.80 -8.41
CA TYR A 66 10.00 10.66 -7.10
C TYR A 66 10.44 9.21 -6.86
N VAL A 67 11.75 8.91 -6.91
CA VAL A 67 12.29 7.57 -6.66
C VAL A 67 13.41 7.60 -5.64
N VAL A 68 13.34 6.70 -4.67
CA VAL A 68 14.38 6.45 -3.68
C VAL A 68 14.77 4.96 -3.69
N LYS A 69 16.02 4.66 -3.31
CA LYS A 69 16.47 3.28 -3.13
C LYS A 69 16.21 2.84 -1.69
N HIS A 70 15.43 1.78 -1.51
CA HIS A 70 15.21 1.13 -0.22
C HIS A 70 15.48 -0.37 -0.35
N ASP A 71 16.38 -0.90 0.48
CA ASP A 71 16.84 -2.30 0.42
C ASP A 71 17.26 -2.73 -1.00
N GLY A 72 17.93 -1.84 -1.73
CA GLY A 72 18.41 -2.06 -3.11
C GLY A 72 17.32 -2.02 -4.19
N SER A 73 16.09 -1.68 -3.84
CA SER A 73 14.94 -1.64 -4.75
C SER A 73 14.34 -0.25 -4.86
N ASP A 74 13.68 0.02 -5.98
CA ASP A 74 12.95 1.28 -6.16
C ASP A 74 11.69 1.31 -5.32
N VAL A 75 11.54 2.41 -4.59
CA VAL A 75 10.31 2.82 -3.93
C VAL A 75 10.04 4.26 -4.31
N GLY A 76 8.79 4.61 -4.57
CA GLY A 76 8.51 5.97 -5.01
C GLY A 76 7.13 6.20 -5.56
N TYR A 77 7.04 7.19 -6.43
CA TYR A 77 5.82 7.71 -7.01
C TYR A 77 6.02 7.97 -8.50
N ALA A 78 5.01 7.63 -9.28
CA ALA A 78 5.02 7.79 -10.73
C ALA A 78 3.73 8.44 -11.23
N GLU A 79 3.88 9.21 -12.29
CA GLU A 79 2.82 9.98 -12.94
C GLU A 79 2.64 9.51 -14.38
N GLY A 80 1.43 9.06 -14.70
CA GLY A 80 0.98 8.81 -16.06
C GLY A 80 -0.01 9.89 -16.51
N LYS A 81 -0.43 9.83 -17.78
CA LYS A 81 -1.29 10.86 -18.39
C LYS A 81 -2.60 11.15 -17.64
N SER A 82 -3.19 10.14 -16.99
CA SER A 82 -4.51 10.25 -16.34
C SER A 82 -4.56 9.60 -14.95
N THR A 83 -3.44 9.08 -14.46
CA THR A 83 -3.41 8.36 -13.19
C THR A 83 -2.00 8.34 -12.63
N GLN A 84 -1.90 8.13 -11.32
CA GLN A 84 -0.64 8.06 -10.59
C GLN A 84 -0.50 6.68 -9.97
N ALA A 85 0.72 6.32 -9.63
CA ALA A 85 1.04 5.01 -9.07
C ALA A 85 2.13 5.13 -7.99
N LEU A 86 2.08 4.22 -7.02
CA LEU A 86 3.25 3.93 -6.20
C LEU A 86 4.21 3.04 -6.98
N ILE A 87 5.50 3.28 -6.79
CA ILE A 87 6.57 2.37 -7.17
C ILE A 87 6.94 1.55 -5.93
N TYR A 88 6.98 0.23 -6.07
CA TYR A 88 7.53 -0.65 -5.05
C TYR A 88 8.18 -1.87 -5.68
N ALA A 89 9.46 -2.09 -5.36
CA ALA A 89 10.28 -3.15 -5.93
C ALA A 89 10.27 -3.09 -7.48
N GLY A 90 10.42 -1.88 -8.02
CA GLY A 90 10.47 -1.64 -9.47
C GLY A 90 9.12 -1.77 -10.20
N LYS A 91 8.00 -1.92 -9.47
CA LYS A 91 6.67 -2.15 -10.07
C LYS A 91 5.70 -1.02 -9.73
N LEU A 92 4.80 -0.74 -10.67
CA LEU A 92 3.75 0.28 -10.54
C LEU A 92 2.47 -0.28 -9.91
N TYR A 93 1.93 0.45 -8.94
CA TYR A 93 0.66 0.17 -8.26
C TYR A 93 -0.24 1.40 -8.35
N ARG A 94 -1.21 1.37 -9.27
CA ARG A 94 -2.08 2.52 -9.56
C ARG A 94 -2.91 2.92 -8.34
N LEU A 95 -2.87 4.20 -7.98
CA LEU A 95 -3.62 4.74 -6.85
C LEU A 95 -5.13 4.60 -7.03
N SER A 96 -5.61 4.75 -8.27
CA SER A 96 -7.02 4.59 -8.63
C SER A 96 -7.57 3.16 -8.40
N ALA A 97 -6.69 2.16 -8.31
CA ALA A 97 -7.06 0.78 -8.00
C ALA A 97 -6.99 0.45 -6.50
N ALA A 98 -6.61 1.41 -5.65
CA ALA A 98 -6.51 1.20 -4.22
C ALA A 98 -7.89 0.92 -3.61
N THR A 99 -7.98 -0.14 -2.80
CA THR A 99 -9.21 -0.51 -2.10
C THR A 99 -9.39 0.38 -0.87
N PRO A 100 -10.48 1.16 -0.77
CA PRO A 100 -10.76 1.94 0.43
C PRO A 100 -11.01 1.02 1.63
N VAL A 101 -10.38 1.32 2.78
CA VAL A 101 -10.56 0.54 4.02
C VAL A 101 -11.22 1.41 5.10
N GLY A 102 -12.31 0.91 5.65
CA GLY A 102 -13.14 1.60 6.65
C GLY A 102 -13.89 2.81 6.09
N ASN A 103 -14.31 3.73 6.97
CA ASN A 103 -15.06 4.91 6.55
C ASN A 103 -14.11 6.04 6.11
N SER A 104 -13.91 6.18 4.80
CA SER A 104 -13.14 7.29 4.21
C SER A 104 -13.97 8.55 3.98
N GLY A 105 -15.20 8.65 4.48
CA GLY A 105 -16.04 9.85 4.34
C GLY A 105 -16.37 10.23 2.89
N GLY A 106 -16.36 9.26 1.97
CA GLY A 106 -16.55 9.48 0.53
C GLY A 106 -15.32 10.01 -0.21
N ILE A 107 -14.20 10.21 0.50
CA ILE A 107 -12.92 10.58 -0.12
C ILE A 107 -12.39 9.37 -0.90
N LYS A 108 -12.04 9.62 -2.15
CA LYS A 108 -11.49 8.63 -3.08
C LYS A 108 -9.95 8.65 -3.06
N PRO A 109 -9.30 7.53 -3.42
CA PRO A 109 -7.87 7.55 -3.72
C PRO A 109 -7.51 8.67 -4.71
N SER A 110 -6.54 9.48 -4.36
CA SER A 110 -6.07 10.62 -5.15
C SER A 110 -4.55 10.71 -5.18
N ALA A 111 -4.04 11.54 -6.10
CA ALA A 111 -2.67 12.02 -6.07
C ALA A 111 -2.36 12.73 -4.73
N PHE A 112 -1.07 12.83 -4.44
CA PHE A 112 -0.50 13.53 -3.29
C PHE A 112 0.88 14.06 -3.67
N ASN A 113 1.40 15.03 -2.92
CA ASN A 113 2.78 15.47 -3.08
C ASN A 113 3.76 14.46 -2.43
N PRO A 114 4.57 13.71 -3.20
CA PRO A 114 5.44 12.68 -2.66
C PRO A 114 6.58 13.22 -1.79
N ALA A 115 6.98 14.49 -1.98
CA ALA A 115 8.02 15.13 -1.20
C ALA A 115 7.54 15.62 0.18
N LEU A 116 6.23 15.71 0.39
CA LEU A 116 5.62 16.08 1.68
C LEU A 116 5.03 14.86 2.42
N ALA A 117 5.11 13.68 1.82
CA ALA A 117 4.59 12.44 2.39
C ALA A 117 5.66 11.76 3.25
N GLU A 118 5.19 11.04 4.27
CA GLU A 118 6.01 10.15 5.09
C GLU A 118 6.04 8.76 4.46
N TRP A 119 7.25 8.27 4.17
CA TRP A 119 7.48 6.96 3.56
C TRP A 119 8.06 5.99 4.59
N SER A 120 7.42 4.83 4.77
CA SER A 120 7.91 3.83 5.72
C SER A 120 7.51 2.41 5.36
N MET A 121 8.27 1.45 5.87
CA MET A 121 7.84 0.06 5.96
C MET A 121 7.19 -0.17 7.32
N VAL A 122 5.96 -0.66 7.33
CA VAL A 122 5.20 -0.97 8.55
C VAL A 122 4.96 -2.47 8.63
N THR A 123 5.26 -3.06 9.78
CA THR A 123 5.13 -4.51 10.00
C THR A 123 4.31 -4.79 11.24
N ASP A 124 3.35 -5.72 11.16
CA ASP A 124 2.61 -6.28 12.31
C ASP A 124 2.53 -7.79 12.13
N GLY A 125 3.27 -8.53 12.96
CA GLY A 125 3.45 -9.98 12.83
C GLY A 125 3.96 -10.39 11.45
N ARG A 126 3.11 -11.06 10.65
CA ARG A 126 3.45 -11.56 9.31
C ARG A 126 3.10 -10.60 8.18
N GLN A 127 2.41 -9.51 8.49
CA GLN A 127 2.01 -8.54 7.48
C GLN A 127 3.06 -7.43 7.41
N ARG A 128 3.52 -7.11 6.21
CA ARG A 128 4.45 -6.01 5.93
C ARG A 128 3.91 -5.16 4.80
N TYR A 129 3.88 -3.86 5.00
CA TYR A 129 3.33 -2.89 4.07
C TYR A 129 4.36 -1.81 3.75
N LEU A 130 4.41 -1.38 2.50
CA LEU A 130 4.86 -0.03 2.18
C LEU A 130 3.73 0.91 2.59
N CYS A 131 4.04 1.84 3.47
CA CYS A 131 3.15 2.89 3.96
C CYS A 131 3.59 4.23 3.38
N VAL A 132 2.64 4.96 2.83
CA VAL A 132 2.80 6.36 2.45
C VAL A 132 1.70 7.15 3.14
N SER A 133 2.08 8.01 4.09
CA SER A 133 1.15 8.85 4.86
C SER A 133 1.29 10.30 4.44
N PHE A 134 0.17 10.98 4.25
CA PHE A 134 0.16 12.38 3.84
C PHE A 134 -1.09 13.09 4.33
N ASN A 135 -0.98 14.41 4.43
CA ASN A 135 -2.11 15.30 4.62
C ASN A 135 -2.55 15.82 3.25
N PHE A 136 -3.83 16.14 3.07
CA PHE A 136 -4.34 16.73 1.81
C PHE A 136 -3.62 18.04 1.52
N ASP A 137 -2.60 18.04 0.65
CA ASP A 137 -1.92 19.19 0.03
C ASP A 137 -2.06 20.55 0.73
N GLY A 138 -1.74 20.63 2.02
CA GLY A 138 -1.86 21.87 2.82
C GLY A 138 -3.28 22.36 3.13
N LEU A 139 -4.34 21.72 2.63
CA LEU A 139 -5.76 21.97 2.98
C LEU A 139 -6.16 21.48 4.37
N GLY A 140 -5.20 20.97 5.14
CA GLY A 140 -5.31 20.67 6.57
C GLY A 140 -4.63 21.73 7.46
N ARG A 141 -4.37 22.96 7.01
CA ARG A 141 -3.71 23.99 7.86
C ARG A 141 -4.68 24.89 8.64
N SER A 142 -5.99 24.78 8.44
CA SER A 142 -6.99 25.55 9.20
C SER A 142 -8.23 24.70 9.54
N GLY A 143 -8.78 24.87 10.74
CA GLY A 143 -10.04 24.21 11.18
C GLY A 143 -9.94 22.76 11.65
N SER A 144 -11.04 22.01 11.57
CA SER A 144 -11.22 20.66 12.14
C SER A 144 -10.48 19.51 11.42
N PHE A 145 -9.83 19.79 10.29
CA PHE A 145 -9.22 18.78 9.40
C PHE A 145 -7.70 18.60 9.55
N GLN A 146 -7.05 19.35 10.44
CA GLN A 146 -5.59 19.24 10.66
C GLN A 146 -5.13 17.84 11.10
N ASN A 147 -6.06 17.06 11.66
CA ASN A 147 -5.78 15.72 12.18
C ASN A 147 -6.25 14.62 11.23
N VAL A 148 -6.76 14.97 10.05
CA VAL A 148 -7.21 13.98 9.06
C VAL A 148 -6.04 13.64 8.17
N HIS A 149 -5.50 12.43 8.38
CA HIS A 149 -4.42 11.89 7.58
C HIS A 149 -4.99 10.91 6.57
N SER A 150 -4.44 10.95 5.37
CA SER A 150 -4.66 9.97 4.32
C SER A 150 -3.43 9.11 4.15
N GLY A 151 -3.61 7.90 3.62
CA GLY A 151 -2.46 7.08 3.32
C GLY A 151 -2.75 5.92 2.40
N TYR A 152 -1.67 5.44 1.79
CA TYR A 152 -1.64 4.22 1.02
C TYR A 152 -0.87 3.15 1.77
N LEU A 153 -1.43 1.94 1.80
CA LEU A 153 -0.77 0.76 2.32
C LEU A 153 -0.70 -0.30 1.24
N LEU A 154 0.50 -0.59 0.74
CA LEU A 154 0.71 -1.68 -0.21
C LEU A 154 1.22 -2.90 0.52
N ASN A 155 0.44 -3.98 0.52
CA ASN A 155 0.87 -5.25 1.10
C ASN A 155 2.02 -5.82 0.27
N THR A 156 3.20 -5.95 0.88
CA THR A 156 4.41 -6.39 0.17
C THR A 156 4.34 -7.84 -0.32
N LYS A 157 3.46 -8.66 0.25
CA LYS A 157 3.27 -10.07 -0.11
C LYS A 157 2.12 -10.26 -1.09
N THR A 158 0.93 -9.75 -0.77
CA THR A 158 -0.27 -9.96 -1.60
C THR A 158 -0.38 -8.98 -2.76
N LYS A 159 0.38 -7.88 -2.71
CA LYS A 159 0.37 -6.80 -3.70
C LYS A 159 -0.92 -5.98 -3.74
N ASP A 160 -1.80 -6.18 -2.76
CA ASP A 160 -3.00 -5.37 -2.60
C ASP A 160 -2.64 -3.97 -2.10
N LEU A 161 -3.17 -2.97 -2.79
CA LEU A 161 -3.06 -1.57 -2.42
C LEU A 161 -4.34 -1.12 -1.72
N TYR A 162 -4.18 -0.56 -0.53
CA TYR A 162 -5.28 -0.02 0.27
C TYR A 162 -5.17 1.50 0.39
N PHE A 163 -6.32 2.17 0.47
CA PHE A 163 -6.43 3.59 0.74
C PHE A 163 -7.20 3.82 2.02
N VAL A 164 -6.67 4.68 2.89
CA VAL A 164 -7.26 4.98 4.21
C VAL A 164 -7.31 6.47 4.45
N VAL A 165 -8.35 6.90 5.16
CA VAL A 165 -8.47 8.26 5.70
C VAL A 165 -8.95 8.16 7.13
N ARG A 166 -8.24 8.76 8.09
CA ARG A 166 -8.62 8.76 9.52
C ARG A 166 -8.29 10.08 10.20
N ASP A 167 -9.10 10.44 11.20
CA ASP A 167 -8.71 11.42 12.22
C ASP A 167 -7.74 10.73 13.20
N VAL A 168 -6.47 11.13 13.20
CA VAL A 168 -5.42 10.44 14.00
C VAL A 168 -5.53 10.67 15.51
N ARG A 169 -6.44 11.55 15.97
CA ARG A 169 -6.74 11.73 17.40
C ARG A 169 -7.65 10.64 17.96
N LYS A 170 -8.44 10.00 17.09
CA LYS A 170 -9.38 8.93 17.44
C LYS A 170 -8.71 7.58 17.24
#